data_AF-A0A850SHL1-F1
#
_entry.id   AF-A0A850SHL1-F1
#
_cell.length_a   1.000
_cell.length_b   1.000
_cell.length_c   1.000
_cell.angle_alpha   90.00
_cell.angle_beta   90.00
_cell.angle_gamma   90.00
#
_symmetry.space_group_name_H-M   'P 1'
#
loop_
_entity.id
_entity.type
_entity.pdbx_description
1 polymer ?
#
loop_
_entity_poly.entity_id
_entity_poly.type
_entity_poly.pdbx_seq_one_letter_code
_entity_poly.pdbx_strand_id
1 'polypeptide(L)' 'MRNIGKVSRTWLRAIELHTLDDLKRCGSVAAYRMIKSMQPNATLNLLWALEGAILDIDWREIPDTRKRELLSRLDS' A
#
# COMPACT_ATOMS: atom_id res chain seq x y z
N MET A 1 -9.69 -6.86 4.31
CA MET A 1 -8.90 -6.22 3.25
C MET A 1 -8.45 -7.28 2.26
N ARG A 2 -8.83 -7.13 0.99
CA ARG A 2 -8.33 -7.93 -0.13
C ARG A 2 -6.82 -7.63 -0.33
N ASN A 3 -6.03 -8.58 -0.83
CA ASN A 3 -4.58 -8.47 -1.11
C ASN A 3 -3.61 -8.25 0.07
N ILE A 4 -4.09 -8.03 1.30
CA ILE A 4 -3.22 -7.80 2.46
C ILE A 4 -3.03 -9.10 3.25
N GLY A 5 -1.82 -9.67 3.15
CA GLY A 5 -1.39 -10.85 3.91
C GLY A 5 -1.10 -10.56 5.40
N LYS A 6 -0.82 -11.62 6.17
CA LYS A 6 -0.53 -11.52 7.62
C LYS A 6 0.60 -10.52 7.93
N VAL A 7 1.70 -10.57 7.17
CA VAL A 7 2.86 -9.69 7.36
C VAL A 7 2.50 -8.22 7.09
N SER A 8 1.86 -7.93 5.96
CA SER A 8 1.44 -6.57 5.60
C SER A 8 0.45 -5.99 6.61
N ARG A 9 -0.44 -6.81 7.21
CA ARG A 9 -1.32 -6.37 8.32
C ARG A 9 -0.53 -5.99 9.56
N THR A 10 0.52 -6.73 9.90
CA THR A 10 1.39 -6.38 11.04
C THR A 10 2.08 -5.05 10.79
N TRP A 11 2.60 -4.82 9.59
CA TRP A 11 3.22 -3.53 9.24
C TRP A 11 2.24 -2.37 9.28
N LEU A 12 1.02 -2.54 8.74
CA LEU A 12 -0.03 -1.53 8.82
C LEU A 12 -0.37 -1.17 10.28
N ARG A 13 -0.51 -2.17 11.16
CA ARG A 13 -0.74 -1.92 12.59
C ARG A 13 0.42 -1.20 13.27
N ALA A 14 1.65 -1.46 12.84
CA ALA A 14 2.83 -0.80 13.40
C ALA A 14 2.92 0.68 13.01
N ILE A 15 2.24 1.09 11.93
CA ILE A 15 2.07 2.50 11.55
C ILE A 15 0.68 3.04 11.91
N GLU A 16 0.01 2.41 12.89
CA GLU A 16 -1.29 2.80 13.43
C GLU A 16 -2.46 2.79 12.42
N LEU A 17 -2.32 2.06 11.31
CA LEU A 17 -3.40 1.84 10.35
C LEU A 17 -4.08 0.50 10.66
N HIS A 18 -5.29 0.56 11.23
CA HIS A 18 -6.02 -0.62 11.70
C HIS A 18 -7.12 -1.05 10.73
N THR A 19 -7.67 -0.11 9.96
CA THR A 19 -8.84 -0.29 9.12
C THR A 19 -8.58 0.09 7.66
N LEU A 20 -9.52 -0.26 6.78
CA LEU A 20 -9.48 0.18 5.38
C LEU A 20 -9.67 1.68 5.27
N ASP A 21 -10.48 2.28 6.14
CA ASP A 21 -10.70 3.73 6.14
C ASP A 21 -9.43 4.47 6.56
N ASP A 22 -8.67 3.95 7.52
CA ASP A 22 -7.35 4.53 7.88
C ASP A 22 -6.41 4.50 6.67
N LEU A 23 -6.35 3.36 5.98
CA LEU A 23 -5.53 3.21 4.77
C LEU A 23 -6.00 4.14 3.64
N LYS A 24 -7.31 4.33 3.45
CA LYS A 24 -7.87 5.25 2.45
C LYS A 24 -7.54 6.71 2.77
N ARG A 25 -7.63 7.09 4.04
CA ARG A 25 -7.28 8.45 4.50
C ARG A 25 -5.79 8.74 4.38
N CYS A 26 -4.94 7.76 4.71
CA CYS A 26 -3.48 7.87 4.58
C CYS A 26 -3.03 7.84 3.10
N GLY A 27 -3.62 6.94 2.31
CA GLY A 27 -3.22 6.64 0.93
C GLY A 27 -2.11 5.59 0.84
N SER A 28 -2.09 4.83 -0.26
CA SER A 28 -1.17 3.72 -0.50
C SER A 28 0.31 4.15 -0.52
N VAL A 29 0.62 5.27 -1.16
CA VAL A 29 1.98 5.82 -1.27
C VAL A 29 2.55 6.22 0.09
N ALA A 30 1.75 6.94 0.90
CA ALA A 30 2.18 7.39 2.23
C ALA A 30 2.37 6.19 3.17
N ALA A 31 1.40 5.29 3.22
CA ALA A 31 1.51 4.06 4.00
C ALA A 31 2.73 3.22 3.58
N TYR A 32 2.99 3.10 2.26
CA TYR A 32 4.18 2.41 1.77
C TYR A 32 5.47 3.08 2.25
N ARG A 33 5.60 4.41 2.17
CA ARG A 33 6.78 5.14 2.63
C ARG A 33 7.04 4.94 4.13
N MET A 34 5.99 5.03 4.95
CA MET A 34 6.07 4.77 6.38
C MET A 34 6.52 3.34 6.68
N ILE A 35 6.00 2.35 5.96
CA ILE A 35 6.42 0.95 6.14
C ILE A 35 7.85 0.75 5.62
N LYS A 36 8.23 1.35 4.49
CA LYS A 36 9.57 1.22 3.89
C LYS A 36 10.67 1.79 4.78
N SER A 37 10.39 2.87 5.53
CA SER A 37 11.35 3.47 6.46
C SER A 37 11.65 2.56 7.66
N MET A 38 10.65 1.83 8.16
CA MET A 38 10.83 0.85 9.25
C MET A 38 11.21 -0.55 8.77
N GLN A 39 10.84 -0.92 7.53
CA GLN A 39 11.08 -2.23 6.94
C GLN A 39 11.73 -2.09 5.55
N PRO A 40 13.07 -2.08 5.48
CA PRO A 40 13.80 -1.97 4.22
C PRO A 40 13.48 -3.07 3.21
N ASN A 41 13.02 -4.24 3.66
CA ASN A 41 12.63 -5.36 2.80
C ASN A 41 11.26 -5.19 2.13
N ALA A 42 10.49 -4.13 2.45
CA ALA A 42 9.23 -3.86 1.79
C ALA A 42 9.47 -3.53 0.29
N THR A 43 8.86 -4.32 -0.60
CA THR A 43 8.99 -4.17 -2.06
C THR A 43 7.78 -3.46 -2.64
N LEU A 44 7.83 -3.08 -3.93
CA LEU A 44 6.71 -2.45 -4.64
C LEU A 44 5.44 -3.31 -4.65
N ASN A 45 5.54 -4.63 -4.46
CA ASN A 45 4.36 -5.48 -4.28
C ASN A 45 3.49 -5.04 -3.10
N LEU A 46 4.09 -4.49 -2.05
CA LEU A 46 3.32 -3.91 -0.95
C LEU A 46 2.51 -2.71 -1.43
N LEU A 47 3.11 -1.79 -2.20
CA LEU A 47 2.39 -0.64 -2.75
C LEU A 47 1.17 -1.08 -3.58
N TRP A 48 1.34 -2.09 -4.44
CA TRP A 48 0.24 -2.65 -5.24
C TRP A 48 -0.82 -3.31 -4.39
N ALA A 49 -0.42 -4.06 -3.36
CA ALA A 49 -1.36 -4.67 -2.44
C ALA A 49 -2.18 -3.62 -1.68
N LEU A 50 -1.56 -2.52 -1.24
CA LEU A 50 -2.22 -1.41 -0.56
C LEU A 50 -3.22 -0.69 -1.47
N GLU A 51 -2.81 -0.36 -2.70
CA GLU A 51 -3.71 0.28 -3.67
C GLU A 51 -4.86 -0.65 -4.06
N GLY A 52 -4.58 -1.92 -4.34
CA GLY A 52 -5.63 -2.91 -4.65
C GLY A 52 -6.61 -3.09 -3.50
N ALA A 53 -6.14 -3.00 -2.25
CA ALA A 53 -7.01 -3.01 -1.08
C ALA A 53 -7.90 -1.76 -1.00
N ILE A 54 -7.38 -0.58 -1.34
CA ILE A 54 -8.15 0.69 -1.39
C ILE A 54 -9.22 0.63 -2.48
N LEU A 55 -8.87 0.13 -3.65
CA LEU A 55 -9.75 0.04 -4.84
C LEU A 55 -10.69 -1.18 -4.82
N ASP A 56 -10.51 -2.09 -3.87
CA ASP A 56 -11.21 -3.38 -3.75
C ASP A 56 -11.11 -4.29 -5.00
N ILE A 57 -9.98 -4.22 -5.71
CA ILE A 57 -9.66 -5.05 -6.89
C ILE A 57 -8.45 -5.94 -6.61
N ASP A 58 -8.22 -6.97 -7.44
CA ASP A 58 -6.94 -7.67 -7.38
C ASP A 58 -5.81 -6.69 -7.78
N TRP A 59 -4.68 -6.73 -7.06
CA TRP A 59 -3.58 -5.82 -7.34
C TRP A 59 -3.01 -5.96 -8.77
N ARG A 60 -3.22 -7.11 -9.40
CA ARG A 60 -2.85 -7.37 -10.81
C ARG A 60 -3.75 -6.62 -11.80
N GLU A 61 -4.97 -6.28 -11.40
CA GLU A 61 -5.96 -5.57 -12.21
C GLU A 61 -5.81 -4.04 -12.11
N ILE A 62 -4.90 -3.53 -11.27
CA ILE A 62 -4.61 -2.09 -11.20
C ILE A 62 -4.11 -1.62 -12.57
N PRO A 63 -4.76 -0.61 -13.20
CA PRO A 63 -4.33 -0.10 -14.50
C PRO A 63 -2.90 0.42 -14.46
N ASP A 64 -2.15 0.21 -15.55
CA ASP A 64 -0.75 0.64 -15.63
C ASP A 64 -0.59 2.16 -15.55
N THR A 65 -1.59 2.92 -15.98
CA THR A 65 -1.65 4.38 -15.78
C THR A 65 -1.62 4.73 -14.30
N ARG A 66 -2.41 4.01 -13.48
CA ARG A 66 -2.44 4.21 -12.03
C ARG A 66 -1.15 3.76 -11.37
N LYS A 67 -0.56 2.63 -11.79
CA LYS A 67 0.76 2.21 -11.29
C LYS A 67 1.83 3.26 -11.55
N ARG A 68 1.85 3.84 -12.76
CA ARG A 68 2.79 4.92 -13.13
C ARG A 68 2.59 6.18 -12.28
N GLU A 69 1.36 6.58 -12.02
CA GLU A 69 1.06 7.70 -11.12
C GLU A 69 1.61 7.45 -9.70
N LEU A 70 1.40 6.25 -9.16
CA LEU A 70 1.90 5.88 -7.83
C LEU A 70 3.43 5.86 -7.77
N LEU A 71 4.12 5.39 -8.81
CA LEU A 71 5.58 5.42 -8.89
C LEU A 71 6.11 6.85 -8.98
N SER A 72 5.52 7.69 -9.82
CA SER A 72 5.91 9.10 -9.91
C SER A 72 5.79 9.81 -8.55
N ARG A 73 4.76 9.49 -7.77
CA ARG A 73 4.58 9.99 -6.41
C ARG A 73 5.58 9.42 -5.40
N LEU A 74 6.24 8.30 -5.68
CA LEU A 74 7.29 7.74 -4.81
C LEU A 74 8.65 8.38 -5.05
N ASP A 75 8.95 8.74 -6.30
CA ASP A 75 10.21 9.37 -6.71
C ASP A 75 10.25 10.89 -6.44
N SER A 76 9.11 11.49 -6.06
CA SER A 76 8.96 12.92 -5.71
C SER A 76 9.14 13.17 -4.22
#